data_AF-A0A6N6PCQ6-F1
#
_entry.id   AF-A0A6N6PCQ6-F1
#
_cell.length_a   1.000
_cell.length_b   1.000
_cell.length_c   1.000
_cell.angle_alpha   90.00
_cell.angle_beta   90.00
_cell.angle_gamma   90.00
#
_symmetry.space_group_name_H-M   'P 1'
#
loop_
_entity.id
_entity.type
_entity.pdbx_description
1 polymer ?
#
loop_
_entity_poly.entity_id
_entity_poly.type
_entity_poly.pdbx_seq_one_letter_code
_entity_poly.pdbx_strand_id
1 'polypeptide(L)'
;EEGIVKLYNEFDRYHTRVNHDKNATPDEASVLRVCELVPEGDYFNANFQLVSALVQMPHLDPVAEITRRKGAPLTAVERRHLDQRIASARLWVESYASEEEKTRLQEVLPARAHELTAAQRAFLHRLAAGLRDTPWEDDALQTKVFETARLTPLEQPVAFKAIYRVLLDREAGPKAGNLLAFLDRDYVIARFQELPFARLDCWRETATSEADLEKWFTQNAEKIAGKTWTTEMEGDVAAFEILVEMKDGKRQLKRILVQGHDASRAVPGVLA
;
A
#
# COMPACT_ATOMS: atom_id res chain seq x y z
N GLU A 1 -15.25 -0.07 2.47
CA GLU A 1 -15.40 -1.53 2.26
C GLU A 1 -16.88 -1.85 2.26
N GLU A 2 -17.34 -2.67 1.32
CA GLU A 2 -18.74 -3.06 1.18
C GLU A 2 -18.85 -4.59 1.12
N GLY A 3 -20.07 -5.10 1.27
CA GLY A 3 -20.37 -6.53 1.11
C GLY A 3 -19.70 -7.46 2.13
N ILE A 4 -19.33 -8.66 1.66
CA ILE A 4 -18.84 -9.76 2.50
C ILE A 4 -17.52 -9.42 3.21
N VAL A 5 -16.66 -8.61 2.58
CA VAL A 5 -15.37 -8.20 3.15
C VAL A 5 -15.58 -7.40 4.42
N LYS A 6 -16.47 -6.41 4.37
CA LYS A 6 -16.81 -5.58 5.54
C LYS A 6 -17.35 -6.45 6.68
N LEU A 7 -18.22 -7.41 6.36
CA LEU A 7 -18.84 -8.30 7.34
C LEU A 7 -17.78 -9.12 8.10
N TYR A 8 -16.83 -9.74 7.40
CA TYR A 8 -15.74 -10.47 8.04
C TYR A 8 -14.84 -9.55 8.86
N ASN A 9 -14.49 -8.36 8.33
CA ASN A 9 -13.65 -7.41 9.06
C ASN A 9 -14.32 -6.91 10.36
N GLU A 10 -15.64 -6.70 10.35
CA GLU A 10 -16.41 -6.33 11.54
C GLU A 10 -16.47 -7.48 12.56
N PHE A 11 -16.72 -8.71 12.10
CA PHE A 11 -16.68 -9.90 12.95
C PHE A 11 -15.31 -10.07 13.61
N ASP A 12 -14.23 -10.00 12.82
CA ASP A 12 -12.85 -10.13 13.30
C ASP A 12 -12.52 -9.07 14.35
N ARG A 13 -12.94 -7.83 14.10
CA ARG A 13 -12.75 -6.73 15.04
C ARG A 13 -13.47 -6.99 16.37
N TYR A 14 -14.70 -7.48 16.35
CA TYR A 14 -15.44 -7.78 17.59
C TYR A 14 -14.81 -8.95 18.34
N HIS A 15 -14.44 -10.02 17.64
CA HIS A 15 -13.76 -11.17 18.22
C HIS A 15 -12.44 -10.75 18.91
N THR A 16 -11.58 -9.99 18.22
CA THR A 16 -10.31 -9.49 18.78
C THR A 16 -10.54 -8.59 20.00
N ARG A 17 -11.48 -7.64 19.92
CA ARG A 17 -11.74 -6.70 21.04
C ARG A 17 -12.28 -7.41 22.28
N VAL A 18 -13.09 -8.45 22.10
CA VAL A 18 -13.67 -9.22 23.21
C VAL A 18 -12.65 -10.18 23.82
N ASN A 19 -11.98 -10.98 22.99
CA ASN A 19 -11.17 -12.10 23.46
C ASN A 19 -9.69 -11.75 23.66
N HIS A 20 -9.11 -10.98 22.73
CA HIS A 20 -7.68 -10.69 22.70
C HIS A 20 -7.34 -9.40 23.46
N ASP A 21 -7.81 -8.25 22.95
CA ASP A 21 -7.49 -6.93 23.51
C ASP A 21 -8.23 -6.65 24.83
N LYS A 22 -9.37 -7.34 25.03
CA LYS A 22 -10.27 -7.17 26.19
C LYS A 22 -10.71 -5.72 26.42
N ASN A 23 -11.00 -5.00 25.34
CA ASN A 23 -11.39 -3.59 25.33
C ASN A 23 -12.72 -3.32 24.60
N ALA A 24 -13.50 -4.38 24.34
CA ALA A 24 -14.83 -4.28 23.75
C ALA A 24 -15.82 -3.51 24.65
N THR A 25 -16.79 -2.85 24.04
CA THR A 25 -17.93 -2.30 24.78
C THR A 25 -18.88 -3.41 25.24
N PRO A 26 -19.75 -3.17 26.25
CA PRO A 26 -20.76 -4.15 26.67
C PRO A 26 -21.67 -4.63 25.54
N ASP A 27 -21.98 -3.75 24.59
CA ASP A 27 -22.81 -4.06 23.44
C ASP A 27 -22.07 -4.95 22.44
N GLU A 28 -20.82 -4.62 22.09
CA GLU A 28 -19.97 -5.45 21.22
C GLU A 28 -19.81 -6.88 21.79
N ALA A 29 -19.55 -6.99 23.10
CA ALA A 29 -19.45 -8.27 23.78
C ALA A 29 -20.78 -9.04 23.79
N SER A 30 -21.90 -8.34 23.96
CA SER A 30 -23.22 -8.95 23.94
C SER A 30 -23.57 -9.48 22.55
N VAL A 31 -23.26 -8.72 21.49
CA VAL A 31 -23.46 -9.16 20.10
C VAL A 31 -22.68 -10.43 19.80
N LEU A 32 -21.39 -10.48 20.14
CA LEU A 32 -20.60 -11.70 19.93
C LEU A 32 -21.17 -12.88 20.71
N ARG A 33 -21.52 -12.68 21.99
CA ARG A 33 -22.06 -13.74 22.87
C ARG A 33 -23.37 -14.34 22.36
N VAL A 34 -24.26 -13.55 21.77
CA VAL A 34 -25.52 -14.10 21.22
C VAL A 34 -25.33 -14.84 19.89
N CYS A 35 -24.23 -14.58 19.19
CA CYS A 35 -23.86 -15.28 17.96
C CYS A 35 -23.10 -16.59 18.21
N GLU A 36 -22.44 -16.72 19.36
CA GLU A 36 -21.70 -17.93 19.73
C GLU A 36 -22.61 -18.99 20.36
N LEU A 37 -22.82 -20.09 19.63
CA LEU A 37 -23.52 -21.26 20.19
C LEU A 37 -22.68 -21.97 21.27
N VAL A 38 -21.36 -21.99 21.08
CA VAL A 38 -20.37 -22.52 22.02
C VAL A 38 -19.22 -21.50 22.05
N PRO A 39 -18.84 -20.97 23.23
CA PRO A 39 -17.71 -20.05 23.33
C PRO A 39 -16.40 -20.75 22.95
N GLU A 40 -15.69 -20.20 21.97
CA GLU A 40 -14.43 -20.78 21.46
C GLU A 40 -13.19 -20.08 22.01
N GLY A 41 -13.36 -18.92 22.63
CA GLY A 41 -12.28 -18.12 23.22
C GLY A 41 -11.46 -17.38 22.18
N ASP A 42 -10.22 -17.04 22.57
CA ASP A 42 -9.26 -16.36 21.68
C ASP A 42 -8.63 -17.34 20.68
N TYR A 43 -8.51 -16.91 19.44
CA TYR A 43 -7.88 -17.67 18.36
C TYR A 43 -7.42 -16.75 17.23
N PHE A 44 -6.42 -17.19 16.47
CA PHE A 44 -5.94 -16.45 15.30
C PHE A 44 -6.98 -16.42 14.17
N ASN A 45 -7.34 -15.22 13.71
CA ASN A 45 -8.22 -15.00 12.57
C ASN A 45 -7.43 -14.55 11.33
N ALA A 46 -7.49 -15.34 10.25
CA ALA A 46 -6.92 -14.96 8.97
C ALA A 46 -7.80 -13.91 8.27
N ASN A 47 -7.24 -12.73 7.96
CA ASN A 47 -7.97 -11.65 7.29
C ASN A 47 -8.69 -12.14 6.02
N PHE A 48 -9.98 -11.83 5.87
CA PHE A 48 -10.78 -12.39 4.76
C PHE A 48 -10.36 -11.87 3.38
N GLN A 49 -9.92 -10.62 3.25
CA GLN A 49 -9.38 -10.10 1.97
C GLN A 49 -8.14 -10.89 1.55
N LEU A 50 -7.32 -11.27 2.54
CA LEU A 50 -6.14 -12.10 2.31
C LEU A 50 -6.51 -13.49 1.79
N VAL A 51 -7.42 -14.16 2.48
CA VAL A 51 -7.92 -15.48 2.08
C VAL A 51 -8.58 -15.41 0.70
N SER A 52 -9.36 -14.36 0.45
CA SER A 52 -9.99 -14.11 -0.86
C SER A 52 -8.98 -13.91 -1.98
N ALA A 53 -7.87 -13.20 -1.75
CA ALA A 53 -6.81 -13.09 -2.74
C ALA A 53 -6.11 -14.45 -2.98
N LEU A 54 -5.82 -15.19 -1.90
CA LEU A 54 -5.13 -16.48 -1.96
C LEU A 54 -5.91 -17.54 -2.74
N VAL A 55 -7.22 -17.65 -2.54
CA VAL A 55 -8.03 -18.64 -3.27
C VAL A 55 -8.10 -18.37 -4.78
N GLN A 56 -7.73 -17.17 -5.21
CA GLN A 56 -7.71 -16.75 -6.61
C GLN A 56 -6.35 -16.94 -7.28
N MET A 57 -5.32 -17.36 -6.53
CA MET A 57 -3.97 -17.62 -7.02
C MET A 57 -3.73 -19.14 -7.09
N PRO A 58 -3.85 -19.78 -8.27
CA PRO A 58 -3.90 -21.24 -8.38
C PRO A 58 -2.63 -21.98 -7.92
N HIS A 59 -1.50 -21.29 -7.89
CA HIS A 59 -0.19 -21.84 -7.51
C HIS A 59 0.07 -21.78 -6.01
N LEU A 60 -0.83 -21.19 -5.21
CA LEU A 60 -0.68 -21.05 -3.77
C LEU A 60 -1.64 -22.00 -3.04
N ASP A 61 -1.16 -22.58 -1.93
CA ASP A 61 -2.00 -23.25 -0.94
C ASP A 61 -2.36 -22.26 0.18
N PRO A 62 -3.63 -21.83 0.29
CA PRO A 62 -4.04 -20.88 1.31
C PRO A 62 -3.76 -21.36 2.75
N VAL A 63 -3.83 -22.65 3.03
CA VAL A 63 -3.61 -23.19 4.38
C VAL A 63 -2.12 -23.12 4.74
N ALA A 64 -1.25 -23.57 3.82
CA ALA A 64 0.19 -23.51 4.02
C ALA A 64 0.67 -22.07 4.22
N GLU A 65 0.17 -21.13 3.41
CA GLU A 65 0.59 -19.75 3.44
C GLU A 65 0.11 -19.00 4.69
N ILE A 66 -1.13 -19.22 5.12
CA ILE A 66 -1.62 -18.67 6.39
C ILE A 66 -0.88 -19.27 7.59
N THR A 67 -0.54 -20.56 7.54
CA THR A 67 0.25 -21.20 8.61
C THR A 67 1.66 -20.61 8.69
N ARG A 68 2.31 -20.41 7.53
CA ARG A 68 3.63 -19.75 7.45
C ARG A 68 3.59 -18.36 8.09
N ARG A 69 2.59 -17.56 7.74
CA ARG A 69 2.41 -16.19 8.26
C ARG A 69 2.12 -16.15 9.75
N LYS A 70 1.34 -17.10 10.28
CA LYS A 70 1.13 -17.23 11.72
C LYS A 70 2.44 -17.52 12.46
N GLY A 71 3.40 -18.17 11.80
CA GLY A 71 4.68 -18.57 12.40
C GLY A 71 4.58 -19.77 13.36
N ALA A 72 3.40 -20.41 13.43
CA ALA A 72 3.14 -21.57 14.28
C ALA A 72 2.05 -22.45 13.64
N PRO A 73 2.00 -23.76 13.97
CA PRO A 73 0.90 -24.63 13.53
C PRO A 73 -0.48 -24.07 13.89
N LEU A 74 -1.45 -24.26 12.99
CA LEU A 74 -2.85 -23.92 13.25
C LEU A 74 -3.46 -24.92 14.25
N THR A 75 -4.19 -24.41 15.24
CA THR A 75 -5.02 -25.24 16.12
C THR A 75 -6.22 -25.79 15.37
N ALA A 76 -6.94 -26.76 15.96
CA ALA A 76 -8.15 -27.32 15.35
C ALA A 76 -9.24 -26.26 15.09
N VAL A 77 -9.40 -25.30 16.02
CA VAL A 77 -10.37 -24.21 15.90
C VAL A 77 -9.96 -23.26 14.76
N GLU A 78 -8.71 -22.82 14.73
CA GLU A 78 -8.19 -21.93 13.69
C GLU A 78 -8.23 -22.57 12.30
N ARG A 79 -7.88 -23.86 12.20
CA ARG A 79 -7.96 -24.60 10.95
C ARG A 79 -9.39 -24.66 10.43
N ARG A 80 -10.37 -24.96 11.30
CA ARG A 80 -11.78 -25.01 10.94
C ARG A 80 -12.29 -23.64 10.45
N HIS A 81 -11.94 -22.55 11.15
CA HIS A 81 -12.32 -21.20 10.73
C HIS A 81 -11.66 -20.80 9.40
N LEU A 82 -10.39 -21.16 9.19
CA LEU A 82 -9.71 -20.93 7.92
C LEU A 82 -10.36 -21.71 6.77
N ASP A 83 -10.68 -22.99 6.97
CA ASP A 83 -11.36 -23.81 5.97
C ASP A 83 -12.74 -23.22 5.59
N GLN A 84 -13.49 -22.72 6.58
CA GLN A 84 -14.76 -22.01 6.35
C GLN A 84 -14.55 -20.72 5.55
N ARG A 85 -13.55 -19.90 5.90
CA ARG A 85 -13.22 -18.67 5.14
C ARG A 85 -12.83 -18.99 3.70
N ILE A 86 -12.03 -20.04 3.48
CA ILE A 86 -11.64 -20.50 2.13
C ILE A 86 -12.88 -20.92 1.34
N ALA A 87 -13.78 -21.68 1.94
CA ALA A 87 -15.03 -22.10 1.28
C ALA A 87 -15.91 -20.89 0.93
N SER A 88 -16.11 -19.97 1.88
CA SER A 88 -16.86 -18.72 1.66
C SER A 88 -16.22 -17.86 0.56
N ALA A 89 -14.90 -17.71 0.58
CA ALA A 89 -14.18 -16.93 -0.42
C ALA A 89 -14.29 -17.55 -1.82
N ARG A 90 -14.15 -18.87 -1.95
CA ARG A 90 -14.34 -19.58 -3.23
C ARG A 90 -15.74 -19.39 -3.78
N LEU A 91 -16.76 -19.64 -2.97
CA LEU A 91 -18.16 -19.46 -3.37
C LEU A 91 -18.45 -18.02 -3.75
N TRP A 92 -17.94 -17.07 -2.96
CA TRP A 92 -18.08 -15.65 -3.25
C TRP A 92 -17.43 -15.28 -4.58
N VAL A 93 -16.18 -15.68 -4.82
CA VAL A 93 -15.46 -15.44 -6.09
C VAL A 93 -16.21 -16.05 -7.29
N GLU A 94 -16.74 -17.26 -7.13
CA GLU A 94 -17.43 -17.99 -8.21
C GLU A 94 -18.80 -17.38 -8.55
N SER A 95 -19.58 -16.99 -7.53
CA SER A 95 -21.01 -16.71 -7.69
C SER A 95 -21.41 -15.24 -7.52
N TYR A 96 -20.59 -14.43 -6.86
CA TYR A 96 -20.99 -13.08 -6.41
C TYR A 96 -19.98 -11.98 -6.70
N ALA A 97 -18.68 -12.31 -6.77
CA ALA A 97 -17.64 -11.34 -7.06
C ALA A 97 -17.82 -10.78 -8.46
N SER A 98 -17.86 -9.45 -8.55
CA SER A 98 -17.78 -8.74 -9.81
C SER A 98 -16.47 -9.05 -10.53
N GLU A 99 -16.44 -8.78 -11.84
CA GLU A 99 -15.18 -8.85 -12.61
C GLU A 99 -14.11 -7.87 -12.09
N GLU A 100 -14.47 -6.88 -11.27
CA GLU A 100 -13.55 -5.97 -10.57
C GLU A 100 -13.05 -6.51 -9.23
N GLU A 101 -13.66 -7.58 -8.72
CA GLU A 101 -13.29 -8.25 -7.47
C GLU A 101 -12.47 -9.53 -7.71
N LYS A 102 -12.56 -10.13 -8.90
CA LYS A 102 -11.77 -11.30 -9.33
C LYS A 102 -10.25 -11.05 -9.54
N THR A 103 -9.42 -11.18 -8.52
CA THR A 103 -7.98 -10.88 -8.58
C THR A 103 -7.25 -11.78 -9.57
N ARG A 104 -7.07 -11.32 -10.81
CA ARG A 104 -6.25 -11.99 -11.82
C ARG A 104 -4.90 -11.28 -11.93
N LEU A 105 -3.83 -11.99 -11.56
CA LEU A 105 -2.47 -11.52 -11.81
C LEU A 105 -2.22 -11.48 -13.33
N GLN A 106 -1.68 -10.37 -13.80
CA GLN A 106 -1.46 -10.15 -15.23
C GLN A 106 -0.08 -10.65 -15.65
N GLU A 107 -0.01 -11.72 -16.45
CA GLU A 107 1.27 -12.30 -16.90
C GLU A 107 2.07 -11.35 -17.79
N VAL A 108 1.36 -10.56 -18.60
CA VAL A 108 1.91 -9.48 -19.44
C VAL A 108 1.44 -8.13 -18.93
N LEU A 109 2.18 -7.06 -19.24
CA LEU A 109 1.76 -5.72 -18.88
C LEU A 109 0.40 -5.38 -19.51
N PRO A 110 -0.59 -4.95 -18.71
CA PRO A 110 -1.89 -4.55 -19.23
C PRO A 110 -1.78 -3.32 -20.14
N ALA A 111 -2.54 -3.28 -21.23
CA ALA A 111 -2.54 -2.14 -22.16
C ALA A 111 -2.87 -0.80 -21.44
N ARG A 112 -3.80 -0.86 -20.49
CA ARG A 112 -4.20 0.27 -19.64
C ARG A 112 -3.09 0.78 -18.71
N ALA A 113 -1.98 0.06 -18.54
CA ALA A 113 -0.82 0.57 -17.80
C ALA A 113 -0.14 1.74 -18.53
N HIS A 114 -0.28 1.84 -19.85
CA HIS A 114 0.21 2.99 -20.61
C HIS A 114 -0.53 4.30 -20.27
N GLU A 115 -1.69 4.23 -19.60
CA GLU A 115 -2.40 5.41 -19.08
C GLU A 115 -1.78 5.99 -17.81
N LEU A 116 -0.85 5.29 -17.16
CA LEU A 116 -0.18 5.78 -15.96
C LEU A 116 0.63 7.04 -16.26
N THR A 117 0.53 8.02 -15.36
CA THR A 117 1.24 9.30 -15.47
C THR A 117 2.75 9.12 -15.26
N ALA A 118 3.54 10.15 -15.59
CA ALA A 118 5.00 10.09 -15.41
C ALA A 118 5.38 9.91 -13.93
N ALA A 119 4.66 10.56 -13.01
CA ALA A 119 4.86 10.42 -11.57
C ALA A 119 4.53 9.02 -11.06
N GLN A 120 3.43 8.42 -11.53
CA GLN A 120 3.05 7.04 -11.15
C GLN A 120 4.10 6.03 -11.60
N ARG A 121 4.62 6.17 -12.82
CA ARG A 121 5.70 5.31 -13.33
C ARG A 121 7.01 5.54 -12.57
N ALA A 122 7.38 6.80 -12.29
CA ALA A 122 8.55 7.11 -11.46
C ALA A 122 8.45 6.48 -10.06
N PHE A 123 7.26 6.49 -9.47
CA PHE A 123 6.99 5.82 -8.20
C PHE A 123 7.21 4.30 -8.29
N LEU A 124 6.69 3.64 -9.34
CA LEU A 124 6.92 2.20 -9.55
C LEU A 124 8.41 1.88 -9.70
N HIS A 125 9.16 2.67 -10.47
CA HIS A 125 10.61 2.52 -10.61
C HIS A 125 11.34 2.69 -9.28
N ARG A 126 11.00 3.73 -8.51
CA ARG A 126 11.58 3.97 -7.18
C ARG A 126 11.24 2.84 -6.21
N LEU A 127 10.02 2.31 -6.28
CA LEU A 127 9.58 1.20 -5.46
C LEU A 127 10.36 -0.06 -5.81
N ALA A 128 10.52 -0.38 -7.10
CA ALA A 128 11.31 -1.50 -7.57
C ALA A 128 12.76 -1.46 -7.06
N ALA A 129 13.37 -0.27 -7.06
CA ALA A 129 14.70 -0.08 -6.49
C ALA A 129 14.73 -0.33 -4.98
N GLY A 130 13.78 0.23 -4.24
CA GLY A 130 13.69 0.06 -2.78
C GLY A 130 13.33 -1.36 -2.33
N LEU A 131 12.61 -2.12 -3.15
CA LEU A 131 12.17 -3.48 -2.86
C LEU A 131 13.32 -4.50 -2.85
N ARG A 132 14.44 -4.24 -3.55
CA ARG A 132 15.61 -5.14 -3.59
C ARG A 132 16.17 -5.43 -2.20
N ASP A 133 16.20 -4.40 -1.36
CA ASP A 133 16.75 -4.46 0.01
C ASP A 133 15.67 -4.58 1.09
N THR A 134 14.40 -4.77 0.70
CA THR A 134 13.28 -4.85 1.63
C THR A 134 13.01 -6.31 2.03
N PRO A 135 12.83 -6.63 3.33
CA PRO A 135 12.32 -7.94 3.76
C PRO A 135 11.01 -8.27 3.04
N TRP A 136 10.86 -9.49 2.52
CA TRP A 136 9.69 -9.89 1.73
C TRP A 136 8.49 -10.29 2.60
N GLU A 137 8.15 -9.42 3.55
CA GLU A 137 7.09 -9.62 4.53
C GLU A 137 6.08 -8.47 4.46
N ASP A 138 4.80 -8.77 4.67
CA ASP A 138 3.66 -7.86 4.49
C ASP A 138 3.90 -6.43 4.98
N ASP A 139 4.25 -6.28 6.26
CA ASP A 139 4.38 -4.97 6.91
C ASP A 139 5.59 -4.19 6.39
N ALA A 140 6.69 -4.89 6.08
CA ALA A 140 7.88 -4.27 5.52
C ALA A 140 7.60 -3.75 4.10
N LEU A 141 6.94 -4.57 3.28
CA LEU A 141 6.52 -4.22 1.92
C LEU A 141 5.50 -3.07 1.93
N GLN A 142 4.49 -3.15 2.79
CA GLN A 142 3.47 -2.10 2.93
C GLN A 142 4.11 -0.78 3.37
N THR A 143 5.04 -0.83 4.34
CA THR A 143 5.79 0.34 4.80
C THR A 143 6.63 0.94 3.68
N LYS A 144 7.32 0.10 2.89
CA LYS A 144 8.12 0.54 1.75
C LYS A 144 7.28 1.24 0.69
N VAL A 145 6.08 0.73 0.40
CA VAL A 145 5.13 1.37 -0.53
C VAL A 145 4.78 2.79 -0.05
N PHE A 146 4.40 2.94 1.23
CA PHE A 146 4.08 4.25 1.80
C PHE A 146 5.27 5.21 1.83
N GLU A 147 6.45 4.72 2.20
CA GLU A 147 7.68 5.51 2.17
C GLU A 147 7.97 6.01 0.76
N THR A 148 7.90 5.12 -0.23
CA THR A 148 8.19 5.46 -1.63
C THR A 148 7.20 6.48 -2.19
N ALA A 149 5.93 6.41 -1.80
CA ALA A 149 4.92 7.39 -2.21
C ALA A 149 5.27 8.80 -1.69
N ARG A 150 5.65 8.92 -0.41
CA ARG A 150 6.10 10.18 0.21
C ARG A 150 7.38 10.73 -0.41
N LEU A 151 8.25 9.83 -0.89
CA LEU A 151 9.49 10.20 -1.58
C LEU A 151 9.30 10.42 -3.08
N THR A 152 8.12 10.15 -3.66
CA THR A 152 7.75 10.50 -5.04
C THR A 152 6.73 11.64 -5.11
N PRO A 153 6.61 12.42 -4.03
CA PRO A 153 5.49 13.32 -3.70
C PRO A 153 4.11 12.94 -4.22
N LEU A 154 3.72 11.66 -4.13
CA LEU A 154 2.39 11.22 -4.54
C LEU A 154 1.46 11.05 -3.35
N GLU A 155 0.19 11.40 -3.59
CA GLU A 155 -0.91 10.98 -2.73
C GLU A 155 -1.01 9.45 -2.72
N GLN A 156 -1.23 8.89 -1.52
CA GLN A 156 -1.22 7.44 -1.32
C GLN A 156 -2.16 6.71 -2.29
N PRO A 157 -3.44 7.10 -2.46
CA PRO A 157 -4.34 6.42 -3.38
C PRO A 157 -3.82 6.36 -4.82
N VAL A 158 -3.13 7.41 -5.28
CA VAL A 158 -2.56 7.50 -6.64
C VAL A 158 -1.39 6.52 -6.80
N ALA A 159 -0.55 6.39 -5.77
CA ALA A 159 0.56 5.44 -5.73
C ALA A 159 0.06 3.98 -5.70
N PHE A 160 -0.93 3.66 -4.85
CA PHE A 160 -1.51 2.32 -4.79
C PHE A 160 -2.22 1.94 -6.10
N LYS A 161 -2.94 2.88 -6.74
CA LYS A 161 -3.55 2.67 -8.05
C LYS A 161 -2.53 2.26 -9.11
N ALA A 162 -1.32 2.82 -9.08
CA ALA A 162 -0.25 2.45 -10.01
C ALA A 162 0.15 0.97 -9.86
N ILE A 163 0.27 0.48 -8.61
CA ILE A 163 0.59 -0.93 -8.31
C ILE A 163 -0.51 -1.85 -8.86
N TYR A 164 -1.77 -1.56 -8.54
CA TYR A 164 -2.88 -2.40 -8.98
C TYR A 164 -3.07 -2.35 -10.50
N ARG A 165 -2.76 -1.23 -11.15
CA ARG A 165 -2.84 -1.13 -12.60
C ARG A 165 -1.86 -2.07 -13.29
N VAL A 166 -0.61 -2.13 -12.84
CA VAL A 166 0.40 -2.96 -13.51
C VAL A 166 0.33 -4.45 -13.12
N LEU A 167 -0.16 -4.78 -11.92
CA LEU A 167 -0.23 -6.16 -11.46
C LEU A 167 -1.57 -6.84 -11.77
N LEU A 168 -2.68 -6.10 -11.69
CA LEU A 168 -4.04 -6.65 -11.71
C LEU A 168 -4.92 -6.07 -12.83
N ASP A 169 -4.46 -5.03 -13.53
CA ASP A 169 -5.27 -4.19 -14.44
C ASP A 169 -6.47 -3.51 -13.76
N ARG A 170 -6.24 -3.02 -12.54
CA ARG A 170 -7.30 -2.44 -11.68
C ARG A 170 -6.93 -1.10 -11.10
N GLU A 171 -7.93 -0.43 -10.53
CA GLU A 171 -7.75 0.83 -9.81
C GLU A 171 -7.55 0.62 -8.31
N ALA A 172 -8.06 -0.48 -7.77
CA ALA A 172 -8.00 -0.86 -6.37
C ALA A 172 -7.71 -2.35 -6.22
N GLY A 173 -7.31 -2.76 -5.02
CA GLY A 173 -6.95 -4.14 -4.69
C GLY A 173 -6.79 -4.34 -3.19
N PRO A 174 -6.43 -5.57 -2.76
CA PRO A 174 -6.08 -5.83 -1.36
C PRO A 174 -4.85 -5.00 -0.97
N LYS A 175 -4.55 -4.90 0.33
CA LYS A 175 -3.34 -4.21 0.82
C LYS A 175 -2.12 -4.61 -0.01
N ALA A 176 -1.43 -3.62 -0.57
CA ALA A 176 -0.35 -3.88 -1.52
C ALA A 176 0.79 -4.71 -0.90
N GLY A 177 1.16 -4.48 0.36
CA GLY A 177 2.19 -5.30 1.03
C GLY A 177 1.83 -6.78 1.04
N ASN A 178 0.59 -7.09 1.40
CA ASN A 178 0.07 -8.46 1.37
C ASN A 178 0.08 -9.02 -0.06
N LEU A 179 -0.40 -8.26 -1.04
CA LEU A 179 -0.38 -8.67 -2.45
C LEU A 179 1.04 -9.01 -2.89
N LEU A 180 2.00 -8.11 -2.66
CA LEU A 180 3.39 -8.26 -3.07
C LEU A 180 4.06 -9.46 -2.40
N ALA A 181 3.74 -9.73 -1.14
CA ALA A 181 4.31 -10.86 -0.38
C ALA A 181 3.95 -12.23 -0.99
N PHE A 182 2.89 -12.33 -1.79
CA PHE A 182 2.53 -13.56 -2.51
C PHE A 182 3.17 -13.71 -3.88
N LEU A 183 3.74 -12.63 -4.38
CA LEU A 183 4.30 -12.60 -5.71
C LEU A 183 5.79 -12.89 -5.64
N ASP A 184 6.27 -13.51 -6.71
CA ASP A 184 7.70 -13.64 -6.93
C ASP A 184 8.35 -12.25 -6.99
N ARG A 185 9.45 -12.10 -6.24
CA ARG A 185 10.14 -10.81 -6.09
C ARG A 185 10.66 -10.29 -7.41
N ASP A 186 11.28 -11.15 -8.21
CA ASP A 186 11.92 -10.75 -9.46
C ASP A 186 10.86 -10.36 -10.49
N TYR A 187 9.73 -11.08 -10.51
CA TYR A 187 8.54 -10.71 -11.29
C TYR A 187 8.04 -9.30 -10.92
N VAL A 188 7.86 -8.99 -9.64
CA VAL A 188 7.37 -7.67 -9.19
C VAL A 188 8.34 -6.56 -9.61
N ILE A 189 9.63 -6.75 -9.35
CA ILE A 189 10.67 -5.76 -9.67
C ILE A 189 10.71 -5.50 -11.17
N ALA A 190 10.68 -6.57 -11.99
CA ALA A 190 10.67 -6.44 -13.44
C ALA A 190 9.41 -5.71 -13.94
N ARG A 191 8.22 -6.09 -13.46
CA ARG A 191 6.94 -5.46 -13.85
C ARG A 191 6.91 -3.97 -13.53
N PHE A 192 7.44 -3.56 -12.38
CA PHE A 192 7.46 -2.15 -11.98
C PHE A 192 8.43 -1.28 -12.79
N GLN A 193 9.38 -1.90 -13.49
CA GLN A 193 10.36 -1.21 -14.34
C GLN A 193 9.98 -1.23 -15.83
N GLU A 194 8.93 -1.96 -16.21
CA GLU A 194 8.57 -2.25 -17.61
C GLU A 194 8.19 -0.99 -18.41
N LEU A 195 7.59 0.01 -17.75
CA LEU A 195 7.22 1.27 -18.39
C LEU A 195 8.24 2.38 -18.09
N PRO A 196 8.83 3.02 -19.11
CA PRO A 196 9.68 4.18 -18.89
C PRO A 196 8.84 5.41 -18.54
N PHE A 197 9.51 6.40 -17.95
CA PHE A 197 8.95 7.73 -17.67
C PHE A 197 9.95 8.81 -18.03
N ALA A 198 9.46 9.97 -18.44
CA ALA A 198 10.28 11.16 -18.60
C ALA A 198 10.43 11.84 -17.24
N ARG A 199 11.68 12.07 -16.80
CA ARG A 199 11.97 12.66 -15.48
C ARG A 199 11.38 14.06 -15.36
N LEU A 200 11.48 14.88 -16.41
CA LEU A 200 10.91 16.23 -16.43
C LEU A 200 9.38 16.24 -16.26
N ASP A 201 8.67 15.29 -16.88
CA ASP A 201 7.21 15.20 -16.73
C ASP A 201 6.82 14.77 -15.31
N CYS A 202 7.55 13.80 -14.74
CA CYS A 202 7.39 13.43 -13.34
C CYS A 202 7.61 14.64 -12.42
N TRP A 203 8.65 15.43 -12.66
CA TRP A 203 8.90 16.63 -11.89
C TRP A 203 7.73 17.62 -11.97
N ARG A 204 7.21 17.86 -13.18
CA ARG A 204 6.08 18.78 -13.38
C ARG A 204 4.80 18.32 -12.68
N GLU A 205 4.52 17.01 -12.71
CA GLU A 205 3.32 16.43 -12.09
C GLU A 205 3.36 16.41 -10.55
N THR A 206 4.54 16.48 -9.95
CA THR A 206 4.74 16.31 -8.49
C THR A 206 5.24 17.57 -7.80
N ALA A 207 5.56 18.61 -8.56
CA ALA A 207 5.96 19.89 -8.01
C ALA A 207 4.78 20.58 -7.34
N THR A 208 5.09 21.32 -6.27
CA THR A 208 4.15 22.20 -5.59
C THR A 208 4.53 23.66 -5.85
N SER A 209 3.67 24.60 -5.46
CA SER A 209 4.00 26.03 -5.53
C SER A 209 4.81 26.46 -4.31
N GLU A 210 5.59 27.54 -4.43
CA GLU A 210 6.31 28.11 -3.29
C GLU A 210 5.35 28.49 -2.14
N ALA A 211 4.21 29.08 -2.48
CA ALA A 211 3.18 29.45 -1.52
C ALA A 211 2.59 28.24 -0.76
N ASP A 212 2.32 27.14 -1.46
CA ASP A 212 1.81 25.91 -0.83
C ASP A 212 2.88 25.24 0.03
N LEU A 213 4.15 25.31 -0.39
CA LEU A 213 5.27 24.80 0.38
C LEU A 213 5.47 25.58 1.69
N GLU A 214 5.46 26.91 1.63
CA GLU A 214 5.54 27.79 2.81
C GLU A 214 4.39 27.53 3.78
N LYS A 215 3.17 27.41 3.25
CA LYS A 215 1.98 27.04 4.03
C LYS A 215 2.17 25.68 4.70
N TRP A 216 2.65 24.68 3.96
CA TRP A 216 2.87 23.34 4.50
C TRP A 216 3.94 23.35 5.60
N PHE A 217 5.04 24.08 5.42
CA PHE A 217 6.07 24.24 6.44
C PHE A 217 5.54 24.91 7.70
N THR A 218 4.74 25.97 7.54
CA THR A 218 4.12 26.67 8.68
C THR A 218 3.21 25.73 9.47
N GLN A 219 2.36 24.96 8.79
CA GLN A 219 1.43 24.01 9.42
C GLN A 219 2.13 22.82 10.09
N ASN A 220 3.35 22.50 9.69
CA ASN A 220 4.09 21.34 10.19
C ASN A 220 5.35 21.72 10.98
N ALA A 221 5.58 23.01 11.29
CA ALA A 221 6.81 23.50 11.91
C ALA A 221 7.19 22.72 13.19
N GLU A 222 6.23 22.47 14.08
CA GLU A 222 6.46 21.74 15.32
C GLU A 222 6.78 20.24 15.12
N LYS A 223 6.41 19.68 13.96
CA LYS A 223 6.60 18.26 13.62
C LYS A 223 7.86 18.01 12.81
N ILE A 224 8.48 19.05 12.25
CA ILE A 224 9.70 18.95 11.45
C ILE A 224 10.90 18.83 12.40
N ALA A 225 11.77 17.87 12.12
CA ALA A 225 13.04 17.67 12.80
C ALA A 225 14.19 18.33 12.02
N GLY A 226 14.14 18.27 10.68
CA GLY A 226 15.17 18.84 9.82
C GLY A 226 14.73 18.92 8.36
N LYS A 227 15.50 19.66 7.57
CA LYS A 227 15.32 19.80 6.12
C LYS A 227 16.69 19.75 5.45
N THR A 228 16.77 19.06 4.33
CA THR A 228 17.92 19.11 3.40
C THR A 228 17.38 19.31 2.00
N TRP A 229 18.18 19.82 1.09
CA TRP A 229 17.76 19.95 -0.30
C TRP A 229 18.88 19.62 -1.27
N THR A 230 18.47 19.18 -2.45
CA THR A 230 19.32 18.99 -3.62
C THR A 230 18.69 19.70 -4.81
N THR A 231 19.52 20.11 -5.76
CA THR A 231 19.07 20.72 -7.02
C THR A 231 19.53 19.85 -8.16
N GLU A 232 18.58 19.42 -8.99
CA GLU A 232 18.85 18.69 -10.22
C GLU A 232 18.40 19.50 -11.42
N MET A 233 19.11 19.35 -12.54
CA MET A 233 18.82 20.05 -13.79
C MET A 233 18.39 19.06 -14.87
N GLU A 234 17.41 19.45 -15.67
CA GLU A 234 17.09 18.82 -16.95
C GLU A 234 16.73 19.88 -17.97
N GLY A 235 17.61 20.09 -18.95
CA GLY A 235 17.49 21.21 -19.88
C GLY A 235 17.55 22.55 -19.15
N ASP A 236 16.50 23.36 -19.33
CA ASP A 236 16.32 24.68 -18.72
C ASP A 236 15.51 24.66 -17.41
N VAL A 237 15.16 23.47 -16.90
CA VAL A 237 14.37 23.32 -15.68
C VAL A 237 15.24 22.80 -14.53
N ALA A 238 15.20 23.53 -13.41
CA ALA A 238 15.80 23.16 -12.14
C ALA A 238 14.72 22.60 -11.21
N ALA A 239 14.95 21.40 -10.68
CA ALA A 239 14.14 20.81 -9.62
C ALA A 239 14.83 20.96 -8.27
N PHE A 240 14.18 21.68 -7.35
CA PHE A 240 14.59 21.77 -5.95
C PHE A 240 13.88 20.69 -5.15
N GLU A 241 14.61 19.64 -4.82
CA GLU A 241 14.12 18.51 -4.03
C GLU A 241 14.43 18.75 -2.57
N ILE A 242 13.40 19.00 -1.77
CA ILE A 242 13.53 19.27 -0.35
C ILE A 242 13.10 18.03 0.42
N LEU A 243 14.06 17.35 1.02
CA LEU A 243 13.83 16.22 1.89
C LEU A 243 13.59 16.72 3.31
N VAL A 244 12.38 16.51 3.80
CA VAL A 244 11.93 16.90 5.14
C VAL A 244 11.96 15.67 6.04
N GLU A 245 12.68 15.77 7.15
CA GLU A 245 12.69 14.79 8.21
C GLU A 245 11.71 15.22 9.31
N MET A 246 10.80 14.32 9.67
CA MET A 246 9.77 14.54 10.69
C MET A 246 10.24 13.96 12.03
N LYS A 247 9.75 14.52 13.15
CA LYS A 247 10.08 14.05 14.50
C LYS A 247 9.65 12.60 14.80
N ASP A 248 8.71 12.07 14.02
CA ASP A 248 8.29 10.66 14.09
C ASP A 248 9.17 9.72 13.24
N GLY A 249 10.29 10.22 12.72
CA GLY A 249 11.25 9.47 11.89
C GLY A 249 10.83 9.32 10.42
N LYS A 250 9.64 9.77 10.03
CA LYS A 250 9.22 9.71 8.63
C LYS A 250 9.92 10.78 7.80
N ARG A 251 10.11 10.47 6.52
CA ARG A 251 10.65 11.40 5.53
C ARG A 251 9.59 11.74 4.49
N GLN A 252 9.59 12.98 4.03
CA GLN A 252 8.74 13.46 2.94
C GLN A 252 9.57 14.27 1.98
N LEU A 253 9.38 14.03 0.68
CA LEU A 253 10.00 14.86 -0.35
C LEU A 253 9.00 15.90 -0.84
N LYS A 254 9.44 17.15 -0.90
CA LYS A 254 8.74 18.26 -1.56
C LYS A 254 9.57 18.70 -2.76
N ARG A 255 8.90 19.13 -3.83
CA ARG A 255 9.57 19.55 -5.06
C ARG A 255 9.04 20.90 -5.52
N ILE A 256 9.94 21.82 -5.83
CA ILE A 256 9.64 23.07 -6.55
C ILE A 256 10.38 23.02 -7.88
N LEU A 257 9.75 23.54 -8.94
CA LEU A 257 10.40 23.72 -10.23
C LEU A 257 10.65 25.19 -10.50
N VAL A 258 11.83 25.47 -11.06
CA VAL A 258 12.21 26.80 -11.56
C VAL A 258 12.67 26.65 -13.00
N GLN A 259 12.23 27.55 -13.89
CA GLN A 259 12.57 27.51 -15.31
C GLN A 259 13.48 28.70 -15.68
N GLY A 260 14.58 28.46 -16.40
CA GLY A 260 15.41 29.50 -17.00
C GLY A 260 16.43 30.21 -16.07
N HIS A 261 16.78 31.47 -16.42
CA HIS A 261 17.88 32.28 -15.84
C HIS A 261 17.81 32.50 -14.30
N ASP A 262 16.71 32.13 -13.65
CA ASP A 262 16.51 32.25 -12.18
C ASP A 262 17.04 31.04 -11.38
N ALA A 263 17.51 29.97 -12.02
CA ALA A 263 18.09 28.81 -11.34
C ALA A 263 19.30 29.18 -10.45
N SER A 264 20.00 30.29 -10.72
CA SER A 264 21.10 30.81 -9.90
C SER A 264 20.66 31.76 -8.78
N ARG A 265 19.39 32.17 -8.72
CA ARG A 265 18.86 33.18 -7.77
C ARG A 265 17.91 32.61 -6.72
N ALA A 266 17.29 31.46 -6.95
CA ALA A 266 16.11 30.99 -6.21
C ALA A 266 16.34 30.42 -4.79
N VAL A 267 17.54 30.48 -4.20
CA VAL A 267 17.87 29.62 -3.04
C VAL A 267 17.87 30.29 -1.65
N PRO A 268 18.18 31.58 -1.42
CA PRO A 268 18.35 32.01 -0.03
C PRO A 268 17.05 32.31 0.75
N GLY A 269 15.93 32.61 0.07
CA GLY A 269 14.75 33.19 0.73
C GLY A 269 13.71 32.18 1.24
N VAL A 270 13.49 31.08 0.51
CA VAL A 270 12.43 30.09 0.81
C VAL A 270 12.90 29.04 1.83
N LEU A 271 14.21 28.98 2.10
CA LEU A 271 14.86 27.95 2.93
C LEU A 271 15.49 28.49 4.23
N ALA A 272 15.43 29.81 4.46
CA ALA A 272 15.89 30.47 5.69
C ALA A 272 14.83 30.44 6.80
#